data_AF-A0A2Z3GPV0-F1
#
_entry.id   AF-A0A2Z3GPV0-F1
#
_cell.length_a   1.000
_cell.length_b   1.000
_cell.length_c   1.000
_cell.angle_alpha   90.00
_cell.angle_beta   90.00
_cell.angle_gamma   90.00
#
_symmetry.space_group_name_H-M   'P 1'
#
loop_
_entity.id
_entity.type
_entity.pdbx_description
1 polymer ?
#
loop_
_entity_poly.entity_id
_entity_poly.type
_entity_poly.pdbx_seq_one_letter_code
_entity_poly.pdbx_strand_id
1 'polypeptide(L)'
;MFLTRSPLRDEYSYGYHTDVLIDTYTKDDATQIVVNSCQNFRSASELNATMTLMKPLLNDEWQTVTTLGATYAKVNAGPWALGLGATRPAAFLSTNHTLVLPRGFKAEVSAMYMSPMTFGGLAIRASFVSSAGVSKTVLHGTGTLTLNVTDLFNTQQSRFDVLAGGVNSSNVTKAESRFIKLGFSYKFGNKNGKASPRRDTGTEAERARMDN
;
A
#
# COMPACT_ATOMS: atom_id res chain seq x y z
N MET A 1 -13.37 31.51 12.10
CA MET A 1 -13.86 30.33 11.36
C MET A 1 -12.83 30.03 10.28
N PHE A 2 -11.86 29.16 10.55
CA PHE A 2 -10.83 28.80 9.57
C PHE A 2 -11.40 27.71 8.68
N LEU A 3 -11.64 28.02 7.41
CA LEU A 3 -11.92 27.02 6.38
C LEU A 3 -10.63 26.21 6.18
N THR A 4 -10.54 25.05 6.82
CA THR A 4 -9.53 24.03 6.54
C THR A 4 -9.71 23.58 5.09
N ARG A 5 -8.92 24.14 4.17
CA ARG A 5 -8.82 23.61 2.79
C ARG A 5 -8.46 22.13 2.91
N SER A 6 -9.34 21.25 2.42
CA SER A 6 -9.04 19.82 2.31
C SER A 6 -7.84 19.66 1.37
N PRO A 7 -6.68 19.15 1.83
CA PRO A 7 -5.52 19.03 0.96
C PRO A 7 -5.77 17.90 -0.05
N LEU A 8 -6.01 18.30 -1.30
CA LEU A 8 -5.90 17.44 -2.46
C LEU A 8 -4.42 17.41 -2.87
N ARG A 9 -3.87 16.21 -3.08
CA ARG A 9 -2.52 16.02 -3.62
C ARG A 9 -2.60 15.17 -4.87
N ASP A 10 -2.05 15.67 -5.95
CA ASP A 10 -1.92 14.97 -7.21
C ASP A 10 -0.45 14.71 -7.50
N GLU A 11 -0.14 13.54 -8.06
CA GLU A 11 1.22 13.13 -8.43
C GLU A 11 1.19 12.32 -9.72
N TYR A 12 2.12 12.64 -10.62
CA TYR A 12 2.29 12.00 -11.91
C TYR A 12 3.76 11.63 -12.09
N SER A 13 4.04 10.43 -12.56
CA SER A 13 5.40 9.97 -12.84
C SER A 13 5.48 9.21 -14.15
N TYR A 14 6.62 9.33 -14.83
CA TYR A 14 6.98 8.56 -16.01
C TYR A 14 8.38 8.00 -15.83
N GLY A 15 8.54 6.72 -16.13
CA GLY A 15 9.81 6.00 -16.05
C GLY A 15 10.13 5.33 -17.39
N TYR A 16 11.40 5.37 -17.78
CA TYR A 16 11.94 4.59 -18.89
C TYR A 16 13.22 3.90 -18.43
N HIS A 17 13.24 2.58 -18.51
CA HIS A 17 14.32 1.73 -18.01
C HIS A 17 14.88 0.91 -19.15
N THR A 18 16.21 0.82 -19.24
CA THR A 18 16.93 -0.03 -20.19
C THR A 18 17.41 -1.30 -19.51
N ASP A 19 17.62 -2.36 -20.29
CA ASP A 19 18.14 -3.65 -19.80
C ASP A 19 17.36 -4.21 -18.60
N VAL A 20 16.03 -4.22 -18.75
CA VAL A 20 15.12 -4.64 -17.69
C VAL A 20 15.10 -6.15 -17.55
N LEU A 21 15.26 -6.64 -16.32
CA LEU A 21 15.16 -8.05 -15.99
C LEU A 21 13.69 -8.42 -15.79
N ILE A 22 13.16 -9.34 -16.60
CA ILE A 22 11.76 -9.78 -16.54
C ILE A 22 11.71 -11.32 -16.48
N ASP A 23 10.76 -11.85 -15.71
CA ASP A 23 10.48 -13.28 -15.68
C ASP A 23 9.98 -13.75 -17.04
N THR A 24 10.62 -14.80 -17.56
CA THR A 24 10.29 -15.42 -18.83
C THR A 24 10.00 -16.88 -18.64
N TYR A 25 9.05 -17.37 -19.43
CA TYR A 25 8.69 -18.77 -19.45
C TYR A 25 9.13 -19.32 -20.80
N THR A 26 9.86 -20.41 -20.78
CA THR A 26 10.16 -21.20 -21.98
C THR A 26 9.57 -22.58 -21.81
N LYS A 27 8.97 -23.08 -22.88
CA LYS A 27 8.39 -24.42 -22.93
C LYS A 27 9.13 -25.23 -23.97
N ASP A 28 9.61 -26.39 -23.58
CA ASP A 28 10.13 -27.39 -24.51
C ASP A 28 8.95 -28.20 -25.05
N ASP A 29 8.70 -28.15 -26.36
CA ASP A 29 7.57 -28.83 -26.99
C ASP A 29 7.74 -30.36 -27.04
N ALA A 30 8.97 -30.88 -27.00
CA ALA A 30 9.23 -32.32 -27.01
C ALA A 30 9.03 -32.94 -25.62
N THR A 31 9.50 -32.27 -24.56
CA THR A 31 9.44 -32.78 -23.18
C THR A 31 8.28 -32.22 -22.36
N GLN A 32 7.62 -31.17 -22.85
CA GLN A 32 6.59 -30.39 -22.16
C GLN A 32 7.06 -29.73 -20.85
N ILE A 33 8.37 -29.67 -20.62
CA ILE A 33 8.96 -29.00 -19.45
C ILE A 33 8.82 -27.48 -19.63
N VAL A 34 8.35 -26.81 -18.59
CA VAL A 34 8.30 -25.34 -18.50
C VAL A 34 9.41 -24.88 -17.57
N VAL A 35 10.30 -24.04 -18.08
CA VAL A 35 11.37 -23.41 -17.29
C VAL A 35 11.01 -21.94 -17.11
N ASN A 36 11.01 -21.49 -15.86
CA ASN A 36 10.96 -20.07 -15.53
C ASN A 36 12.39 -19.56 -15.35
N SER A 37 12.76 -18.49 -16.04
CA SER A 37 14.07 -17.85 -15.96
C SER A 37 13.94 -16.34 -16.12
N CYS A 38 14.86 -15.58 -15.52
CA CYS A 38 14.93 -14.14 -15.74
C CYS A 38 15.79 -13.82 -16.96
N GLN A 39 15.30 -12.95 -17.84
CA GLN A 39 16.08 -12.47 -19.00
C GLN A 39 16.06 -10.95 -19.10
N ASN A 40 17.13 -10.38 -19.66
CA ASN A 40 17.22 -8.95 -19.92
C ASN A 40 16.48 -8.60 -21.21
N PHE A 41 15.62 -7.60 -21.14
CA PHE A 41 14.92 -7.01 -22.27
C PHE A 41 15.34 -5.57 -22.50
N ARG A 42 15.23 -5.14 -23.76
CA ARG A 42 15.74 -3.85 -24.24
C ARG A 42 15.29 -2.67 -23.38
N SER A 43 14.00 -2.60 -23.05
CA SER A 43 13.49 -1.57 -22.15
C SER A 43 12.11 -1.88 -21.60
N ALA A 44 11.72 -1.16 -20.54
CA ALA A 44 10.32 -1.01 -20.14
C ALA A 44 10.00 0.47 -19.92
N SER A 45 8.75 0.83 -20.10
CA SER A 45 8.21 2.12 -19.71
C SER A 45 7.07 1.97 -18.72
N GLU A 46 6.98 2.93 -17.81
CA GLU A 46 5.90 3.02 -16.84
C GLU A 46 5.36 4.45 -16.74
N LEU A 47 4.07 4.55 -16.42
CA LEU A 47 3.38 5.80 -16.15
C LEU A 47 2.46 5.59 -14.95
N ASN A 48 2.58 6.44 -13.95
CA ASN A 48 1.71 6.44 -12.78
C ASN A 48 1.05 7.79 -12.62
N ALA A 49 -0.22 7.77 -12.23
CA ALA A 49 -0.99 8.95 -11.87
C ALA A 49 -1.74 8.63 -10.58
N THR A 50 -1.64 9.50 -9.58
CA THR A 50 -2.33 9.33 -8.29
C THR A 50 -2.94 10.64 -7.84
N MET A 51 -4.09 10.54 -7.19
CA MET A 51 -4.83 11.63 -6.57
C MET A 51 -5.22 11.19 -5.17
N THR A 52 -4.79 11.95 -4.16
CA THR A 52 -5.11 11.70 -2.75
C THR A 52 -5.94 12.85 -2.20
N LEU A 53 -7.15 12.51 -1.74
CA LEU A 53 -8.03 13.42 -1.03
C LEU A 53 -7.99 13.10 0.46
N MET A 54 -7.62 14.11 1.25
CA MET A 54 -7.74 14.08 2.70
C MET A 54 -8.81 15.07 3.14
N LYS A 55 -9.91 14.57 3.71
CA LYS A 55 -11.04 15.41 4.08
C LYS A 55 -11.62 15.02 5.44
N PRO A 56 -11.70 15.95 6.40
CA PRO A 56 -12.54 15.79 7.56
C PRO A 56 -14.02 15.97 7.19
N LEU A 57 -14.87 15.13 7.76
CA LEU A 57 -16.32 15.12 7.65
C LEU A 57 -16.91 15.09 9.07
N LEU A 58 -18.22 15.39 9.20
CA LEU A 58 -18.93 15.37 10.48
C LEU A 58 -18.22 16.15 11.59
N ASN A 59 -17.96 17.45 11.38
CA ASN A 59 -17.30 18.31 12.38
C ASN A 59 -15.95 17.74 12.89
N ASP A 60 -15.13 17.25 11.97
CA ASP A 60 -13.82 16.62 12.24
C ASP A 60 -13.86 15.27 12.99
N GLU A 61 -15.06 14.75 13.33
CA GLU A 61 -15.20 13.43 13.96
C GLU A 61 -14.92 12.30 12.97
N TRP A 62 -15.07 12.53 11.67
CA TRP A 62 -14.75 11.55 10.64
C TRP A 62 -13.62 12.03 9.73
N GLN A 63 -12.45 11.43 9.90
CA GLN A 63 -11.30 11.68 9.04
C GLN A 63 -11.26 10.66 7.91
N THR A 64 -11.03 11.13 6.69
CA THR A 64 -10.94 10.28 5.50
C THR A 64 -9.67 10.59 4.73
N VAL A 65 -8.99 9.53 4.28
CA VAL A 65 -7.87 9.59 3.33
C VAL A 65 -8.18 8.61 2.22
N THR A 66 -8.44 9.13 1.02
CA THR A 66 -8.74 8.31 -0.15
C THR A 66 -7.77 8.62 -1.26
N THR A 67 -7.07 7.60 -1.74
CA THR A 67 -6.17 7.67 -2.88
C THR A 67 -6.77 6.89 -4.05
N LEU A 68 -6.94 7.56 -5.17
CA LEU A 68 -7.23 6.96 -6.47
C LEU A 68 -5.96 7.02 -7.31
N GLY A 69 -5.70 5.99 -8.10
CA GLY A 69 -4.59 6.04 -9.03
C GLY A 69 -4.77 5.12 -10.22
N ALA A 70 -3.95 5.37 -11.22
CA ALA A 70 -3.80 4.55 -12.41
C ALA A 70 -2.32 4.31 -12.68
N THR A 71 -2.01 3.10 -13.12
CA THR A 71 -0.69 2.67 -13.52
C THR A 71 -0.76 2.01 -14.89
N TYR A 72 0.22 2.33 -15.72
CA TYR A 72 0.47 1.69 -16.99
C TYR A 72 1.93 1.26 -17.00
N ALA A 73 2.19 0.02 -17.40
CA ALA A 73 3.54 -0.48 -17.59
C ALA A 73 3.59 -1.33 -18.85
N LYS A 74 4.72 -1.27 -19.57
CA LYS A 74 4.94 -2.07 -20.78
C LYS A 74 6.40 -2.47 -20.92
N VAL A 75 6.63 -3.75 -21.21
CA VAL A 75 7.95 -4.28 -21.58
C VAL A 75 8.10 -4.22 -23.11
N ASN A 76 9.21 -3.66 -23.58
CA ASN A 76 9.59 -3.64 -24.99
C ASN A 76 10.51 -4.83 -25.29
N ALA A 77 9.92 -6.01 -25.41
CA ALA A 77 10.63 -7.29 -25.50
C ALA A 77 10.94 -7.75 -26.95
N GLY A 78 10.40 -7.09 -27.98
CA GLY A 78 10.55 -7.48 -29.38
C GLY A 78 9.60 -8.61 -29.83
N PRO A 79 9.52 -8.93 -31.14
CA PRO A 79 8.50 -9.84 -31.70
C PRO A 79 8.64 -11.30 -31.28
N TRP A 80 9.84 -11.73 -30.91
CA TRP A 80 10.17 -13.10 -30.49
C TRP A 80 9.71 -13.41 -29.05
N ALA A 81 9.42 -12.38 -28.26
CA ALA A 81 9.03 -12.48 -26.87
C ALA A 81 7.51 -12.59 -26.71
N LEU A 82 6.97 -13.75 -27.07
CA LEU A 82 5.54 -14.05 -27.03
C LEU A 82 4.92 -13.69 -25.68
N GLY A 83 3.87 -12.86 -25.70
CA GLY A 83 3.08 -12.47 -24.52
C GLY A 83 3.71 -11.39 -23.63
N LEU A 84 5.03 -11.15 -23.68
CA LEU A 84 5.69 -10.17 -22.80
C LEU A 84 5.33 -8.71 -23.10
N GLY A 85 5.04 -8.41 -24.36
CA GLY A 85 4.59 -7.08 -24.79
C GLY A 85 3.12 -6.78 -24.49
N ALA A 86 2.35 -7.76 -23.99
CA ALA A 86 0.95 -7.56 -23.63
C ALA A 86 0.85 -6.57 -22.46
N THR A 87 -0.02 -5.58 -22.60
CA THR A 87 -0.20 -4.54 -21.59
C THR A 87 -1.68 -4.23 -21.39
N ARG A 88 -2.04 -4.02 -20.13
CA ARG A 88 -3.36 -3.54 -19.72
C ARG A 88 -3.15 -2.66 -18.48
N PRO A 89 -3.48 -1.36 -18.54
CA PRO A 89 -3.33 -0.48 -17.39
C PRO A 89 -4.25 -0.91 -16.25
N ALA A 90 -3.84 -0.62 -15.03
CA ALA A 90 -4.63 -0.84 -13.83
C ALA A 90 -4.99 0.48 -13.17
N ALA A 91 -6.21 0.57 -12.66
CA ALA A 91 -6.58 1.51 -11.62
C ALA A 91 -6.48 0.86 -10.23
N PHE A 92 -6.20 1.67 -9.21
CA PHE A 92 -6.27 1.28 -7.82
C PHE A 92 -7.00 2.35 -6.98
N LEU A 93 -7.63 1.89 -5.92
CA LEU A 93 -8.30 2.69 -4.91
C LEU A 93 -7.80 2.23 -3.55
N SER A 94 -7.34 3.15 -2.72
CA SER A 94 -7.04 2.92 -1.31
C SER A 94 -7.81 3.94 -0.50
N THR A 95 -8.54 3.50 0.53
CA THR A 95 -9.27 4.41 1.40
C THR A 95 -9.13 4.00 2.85
N ASN A 96 -8.94 5.00 3.71
CA ASN A 96 -8.83 4.86 5.15
C ASN A 96 -9.78 5.84 5.81
N HIS A 97 -10.60 5.33 6.71
CA HIS A 97 -11.58 6.08 7.47
C HIS A 97 -11.29 5.92 8.95
N THR A 98 -11.32 7.03 9.67
CA THR A 98 -11.21 7.07 11.12
C THR A 98 -12.38 7.87 11.67
N LEU A 99 -13.18 7.25 12.54
CA LEU A 99 -14.33 7.88 13.17
C LEU A 99 -14.09 7.97 14.68
N VAL A 100 -14.10 9.18 15.22
CA VAL A 100 -14.18 9.44 16.65
C VAL A 100 -15.65 9.37 17.04
N LEU A 101 -15.96 8.51 18.00
CA LEU A 101 -17.32 8.25 18.45
C LEU A 101 -17.47 8.68 19.92
N PRO A 102 -18.70 8.97 20.38
CA PRO A 102 -18.96 9.34 21.77
C PRO A 102 -18.42 8.31 22.77
N ARG A 103 -18.17 8.75 24.00
CA ARG A 103 -17.71 7.90 25.12
C ARG A 103 -16.34 7.26 24.90
N GLY A 104 -15.47 7.95 24.16
CA GLY A 104 -14.06 7.56 23.97
C GLY A 104 -13.86 6.39 23.02
N PHE A 105 -14.84 6.08 22.18
CA PHE A 105 -14.71 5.09 21.12
C PHE A 105 -14.07 5.70 19.88
N LYS A 106 -13.32 4.89 19.15
CA LYS A 106 -12.79 5.24 17.84
C LYS A 106 -12.90 4.03 16.92
N ALA A 107 -13.49 4.19 15.76
CA ALA A 107 -13.59 3.15 14.75
C ALA A 107 -12.66 3.48 13.58
N GLU A 108 -12.09 2.45 12.97
CA GLU A 108 -11.23 2.55 11.81
C GLU A 108 -11.66 1.53 10.76
N VAL A 109 -11.67 1.94 9.50
CA VAL A 109 -11.94 1.06 8.36
C VAL A 109 -10.96 1.40 7.25
N SER A 110 -10.33 0.40 6.67
CA SER A 110 -9.48 0.54 5.50
C SER A 110 -9.90 -0.42 4.40
N ALA A 111 -9.75 0.00 3.16
CA ALA A 111 -9.98 -0.83 1.99
C ALA A 111 -8.99 -0.50 0.88
N MET A 112 -8.54 -1.52 0.18
CA MET A 112 -7.72 -1.40 -1.02
C MET A 112 -8.32 -2.27 -2.12
N TYR A 113 -8.45 -1.69 -3.31
CA TYR A 113 -8.88 -2.36 -4.52
C TYR A 113 -7.86 -2.09 -5.62
N MET A 114 -7.53 -3.13 -6.38
CA MET A 114 -6.75 -3.03 -7.60
C MET A 114 -7.51 -3.72 -8.71
N SER A 115 -7.73 -3.01 -9.81
CA SER A 115 -8.31 -3.59 -11.03
C SER A 115 -7.32 -4.54 -11.71
N PRO A 116 -7.76 -5.39 -12.65
CA PRO A 116 -6.84 -6.29 -13.33
C PRO A 116 -5.81 -5.52 -14.18
N MET A 117 -4.56 -5.99 -14.13
CA MET A 117 -3.40 -5.42 -14.81
C MET A 117 -2.76 -6.48 -15.70
N THR A 118 -2.15 -6.08 -16.81
CA THR A 118 -1.29 -6.97 -17.59
C THR A 118 0.04 -6.28 -17.84
N PHE A 119 1.12 -6.96 -17.48
CA PHE A 119 2.49 -6.47 -17.66
C PHE A 119 3.47 -7.64 -17.54
N GLY A 120 4.57 -7.58 -18.30
CA GLY A 120 5.65 -8.57 -18.17
C GLY A 120 5.21 -10.01 -18.42
N GLY A 121 4.21 -10.22 -19.28
CA GLY A 121 3.67 -11.55 -19.57
C GLY A 121 2.78 -12.14 -18.48
N LEU A 122 2.35 -11.36 -17.49
CA LEU A 122 1.40 -11.78 -16.47
C LEU A 122 0.10 -11.00 -16.62
N ALA A 123 -1.03 -11.71 -16.63
CA ALA A 123 -2.36 -11.13 -16.51
C ALA A 123 -2.84 -11.24 -15.06
N ILE A 124 -2.59 -10.20 -14.27
CA ILE A 124 -2.97 -10.10 -12.87
C ILE A 124 -4.47 -9.78 -12.79
N ARG A 125 -5.21 -10.56 -12.00
CA ARG A 125 -6.65 -10.35 -11.79
C ARG A 125 -6.91 -9.30 -10.70
N ALA A 126 -8.15 -8.79 -10.66
CA ALA A 126 -8.54 -7.84 -9.64
C ALA A 126 -8.35 -8.40 -8.22
N SER A 127 -7.93 -7.53 -7.31
CA SER A 127 -7.79 -7.83 -5.89
C SER A 127 -8.52 -6.79 -5.04
N PHE A 128 -9.02 -7.25 -3.90
CA PHE A 128 -9.71 -6.43 -2.92
C PHE A 128 -9.35 -6.93 -1.54
N VAL A 129 -9.10 -6.02 -0.60
CA VAL A 129 -8.91 -6.34 0.81
C VAL A 129 -9.45 -5.19 1.64
N SER A 130 -10.05 -5.51 2.77
CA SER A 130 -10.51 -4.51 3.73
C SER A 130 -10.24 -4.95 5.16
N SER A 131 -9.92 -3.99 6.03
CA SER A 131 -9.73 -4.23 7.46
C SER A 131 -10.57 -3.24 8.27
N ALA A 132 -10.91 -3.60 9.50
CA ALA A 132 -11.68 -2.74 10.39
C ALA A 132 -11.23 -2.94 11.83
N GLY A 133 -11.39 -1.89 12.63
CA GLY A 133 -11.02 -1.89 14.03
C GLY A 133 -11.90 -0.97 14.85
N VAL A 134 -12.02 -1.28 16.13
CA VAL A 134 -12.61 -0.40 17.12
C VAL A 134 -11.68 -0.34 18.32
N SER A 135 -11.49 0.86 18.85
CA SER A 135 -10.78 1.09 20.10
C SER A 135 -11.65 1.88 21.06
N LYS A 136 -11.39 1.69 22.35
CA LYS A 136 -12.03 2.43 23.43
C LYS A 136 -10.96 2.91 24.40
N THR A 137 -10.98 4.22 24.63
CA THR A 137 -10.22 4.82 25.72
C THR A 137 -10.84 4.40 27.05
N VAL A 138 -10.01 3.86 27.95
CA VAL A 138 -10.42 3.38 29.28
C VAL A 138 -9.50 3.98 30.35
N LEU A 139 -9.80 3.72 31.63
CA LEU A 139 -8.98 4.17 32.76
C LEU A 139 -8.74 5.70 32.73
N HIS A 140 -9.79 6.50 32.54
CA HIS A 140 -9.72 7.97 32.49
C HIS A 140 -8.65 8.51 31.52
N GLY A 141 -8.52 7.91 30.33
CA GLY A 141 -7.56 8.36 29.32
C GLY A 141 -6.18 7.72 29.41
N THR A 142 -5.95 6.81 30.35
CA THR A 142 -4.64 6.15 30.54
C THR A 142 -4.54 4.77 29.92
N GLY A 143 -5.67 4.14 29.58
CA GLY A 143 -5.69 2.85 28.89
C GLY A 143 -6.41 2.91 27.55
N THR A 144 -6.12 1.96 26.67
CA THR A 144 -6.86 1.74 25.43
C THR A 144 -7.06 0.25 25.20
N LEU A 145 -8.32 -0.16 24.97
CA LEU A 145 -8.67 -1.49 24.50
C LEU A 145 -8.96 -1.42 23.01
N THR A 146 -8.40 -2.33 22.21
CA THR A 146 -8.56 -2.33 20.75
C THR A 146 -8.92 -3.74 20.26
N LEU A 147 -9.91 -3.82 19.38
CA LEU A 147 -10.27 -5.00 18.63
C LEU A 147 -10.10 -4.70 17.13
N ASN A 148 -9.29 -5.49 16.43
CA ASN A 148 -9.08 -5.38 14.98
C ASN A 148 -9.40 -6.67 14.27
N VAL A 149 -9.93 -6.56 13.07
CA VAL A 149 -10.15 -7.66 12.13
C VAL A 149 -9.47 -7.31 10.82
N THR A 150 -8.50 -8.13 10.40
CA THR A 150 -7.88 -8.01 9.07
C THR A 150 -8.65 -8.85 8.06
N ASP A 151 -8.64 -8.41 6.79
CA ASP A 151 -9.32 -9.10 5.68
C ASP A 151 -10.77 -9.53 6.00
N LEU A 152 -11.63 -8.53 6.29
CA LEU A 152 -13.02 -8.71 6.71
C LEU A 152 -13.80 -9.66 5.81
N PHE A 153 -13.52 -9.67 4.51
CA PHE A 153 -14.25 -10.47 3.53
C PHE A 153 -13.47 -11.73 3.07
N ASN A 154 -12.26 -11.99 3.60
CA ASN A 154 -11.42 -13.12 3.21
C ASN A 154 -11.11 -13.14 1.70
N THR A 155 -10.81 -11.95 1.17
CA THR A 155 -10.62 -11.70 -0.27
C THR A 155 -9.15 -11.48 -0.63
N GLN A 156 -8.24 -11.39 0.34
CA GLN A 156 -6.81 -11.24 0.08
C GLN A 156 -6.27 -12.51 -0.57
N GLN A 157 -6.02 -12.45 -1.88
CA GLN A 157 -5.38 -13.49 -2.65
C GLN A 157 -4.71 -12.89 -3.89
N SER A 158 -3.59 -13.47 -4.30
CA SER A 158 -2.95 -13.17 -5.58
C SER A 158 -3.49 -14.14 -6.63
N ARG A 159 -3.86 -13.61 -7.80
CA ARG A 159 -4.36 -14.39 -8.93
C ARG A 159 -3.81 -13.82 -10.21
N PHE A 160 -3.18 -14.67 -11.02
CA PHE A 160 -2.65 -14.25 -12.30
C PHE A 160 -2.59 -15.41 -13.28
N ASP A 161 -2.70 -15.08 -14.56
CA ASP A 161 -2.49 -16.01 -15.65
C ASP A 161 -1.15 -15.71 -16.32
N VAL A 162 -0.39 -16.74 -16.70
CA VAL A 162 0.84 -16.58 -17.46
C VAL A 162 0.49 -16.49 -18.94
N LEU A 163 0.92 -15.41 -19.59
CA LEU A 163 0.75 -15.17 -21.03
C LEU A 163 2.05 -15.39 -21.83
N ALA A 164 3.19 -15.43 -21.13
CA ALA A 164 4.50 -15.52 -21.76
C ALA A 164 4.81 -16.94 -22.25
N GLY A 165 5.57 -17.03 -23.35
CA GLY A 165 6.22 -18.28 -23.76
C GLY A 165 5.28 -19.41 -24.21
N GLY A 166 4.04 -19.09 -24.58
CA GLY A 166 3.04 -20.10 -24.98
C GLY A 166 2.56 -20.98 -23.83
N VAL A 167 2.84 -20.60 -22.58
CA VAL A 167 2.37 -21.29 -21.39
C VAL A 167 0.92 -20.90 -21.12
N ASN A 168 0.06 -21.89 -20.91
CA ASN A 168 -1.31 -21.67 -20.43
C ASN A 168 -1.38 -22.12 -18.96
N SER A 169 -1.18 -21.18 -18.03
CA SER A 169 -1.16 -21.44 -16.60
C SER A 169 -1.98 -20.40 -15.85
N SER A 170 -2.82 -20.86 -14.91
CA SER A 170 -3.61 -20.02 -14.02
C SER A 170 -3.16 -20.27 -12.58
N ASN A 171 -2.79 -19.21 -11.87
CA ASN A 171 -2.17 -19.29 -10.56
C ASN A 171 -3.04 -18.58 -9.53
N VAL A 172 -3.17 -19.20 -8.36
CA VAL A 172 -3.85 -18.64 -7.19
C VAL A 172 -2.99 -18.88 -5.97
N THR A 173 -2.63 -17.80 -5.28
CA THR A 173 -1.92 -17.86 -4.00
C THR A 173 -2.75 -17.16 -2.95
N LYS A 174 -3.16 -17.90 -1.92
CA LYS A 174 -3.95 -17.39 -0.80
C LYS A 174 -3.24 -17.72 0.50
N ALA A 175 -2.62 -16.71 1.10
CA ALA A 175 -2.08 -16.81 2.45
C ALA A 175 -3.21 -16.61 3.47
N GLU A 176 -3.01 -17.12 4.69
CA GLU A 176 -3.89 -16.79 5.81
C GLU A 176 -3.80 -15.29 6.11
N SER A 177 -4.88 -14.57 5.86
CA SER A 177 -4.95 -13.10 5.89
C SER A 177 -5.93 -12.55 6.92
N ARG A 178 -6.87 -13.38 7.40
CA ARG A 178 -7.95 -12.99 8.30
C ARG A 178 -7.59 -13.30 9.74
N PHE A 179 -7.31 -12.26 10.51
CA PHE A 179 -6.97 -12.36 11.93
C PHE A 179 -7.87 -11.45 12.76
N ILE A 180 -8.28 -11.94 13.93
CA ILE A 180 -8.93 -11.13 14.97
C ILE A 180 -7.87 -10.86 16.04
N LYS A 181 -7.65 -9.58 16.37
CA LYS A 181 -6.63 -9.15 17.33
C LYS A 181 -7.28 -8.30 18.41
N LEU A 182 -7.21 -8.76 19.66
CA LEU A 182 -7.57 -7.99 20.85
C LEU A 182 -6.27 -7.49 21.51
N GLY A 183 -6.19 -6.20 21.82
CA GLY A 183 -5.03 -5.60 22.44
C GLY A 183 -5.41 -4.61 23.54
N PHE A 184 -4.60 -4.53 24.58
CA PHE A 184 -4.72 -3.56 25.65
C PHE A 184 -3.40 -2.80 25.81
N SER A 185 -3.46 -1.47 25.90
CA SER A 185 -2.31 -0.63 26.19
C SER A 185 -2.60 0.25 27.40
N TYR A 186 -1.58 0.48 28.23
CA TYR A 186 -1.68 1.30 29.44
C TYR A 186 -0.47 2.23 29.54
N LYS A 187 -0.75 3.52 29.73
CA LYS A 187 0.26 4.56 29.95
C LYS A 187 0.49 4.70 31.45
N PHE A 188 1.68 4.35 31.91
CA PHE A 188 2.14 4.53 33.29
C PHE A 188 3.22 5.63 33.37
N GLY A 189 3.34 6.30 34.51
CA GLY A 189 4.33 7.37 34.74
C GLY A 189 3.72 8.68 35.29
N ASN A 190 4.56 9.50 35.92
CA ASN A 190 4.12 10.74 36.57
C ASN A 190 3.79 11.83 35.53
N LYS A 191 2.51 12.24 35.44
CA LYS A 191 2.07 13.38 34.59
C LYS A 191 2.67 14.72 35.02
N ASN A 192 3.24 14.80 36.23
CA ASN A 192 3.86 15.97 36.83
C ASN A 192 5.39 15.87 36.93
N GLY A 193 6.02 14.92 36.24
CA GLY A 193 7.48 14.89 36.15
C GLY A 193 7.94 16.14 35.41
N LYS A 194 8.72 17.01 36.08
CA LYS A 194 9.45 18.09 35.39
C LYS A 194 10.12 17.46 34.17
N ALA A 195 9.93 18.05 32.98
CA ALA A 195 10.71 17.67 31.81
C ALA A 195 12.16 17.54 32.26
N SER A 196 12.80 16.40 31.99
CA SER A 196 14.23 16.24 32.26
C SER A 196 14.90 17.51 31.73
N PRO A 197 15.68 18.25 32.55
CA PRO A 197 16.41 19.40 32.05
C PRO A 197 17.12 18.95 30.79
N ARG A 198 16.86 19.64 29.67
CA ARG A 198 17.62 19.43 28.44
C ARG A 198 19.07 19.62 28.86
N ARG A 199 19.81 18.53 28.87
CA ARG A 199 21.20 18.54 29.33
C ARG A 199 21.97 19.11 28.15
N ASP A 200 22.12 20.43 28.12
CA ASP A 200 22.97 21.10 27.14
C ASP A 200 24.33 20.43 27.20
N THR A 201 24.62 19.63 26.18
CA THR A 201 25.93 19.03 26.03
C THR A 201 26.90 20.16 25.71
N GLY A 202 28.12 20.14 26.25
CA GLY A 202 29.10 21.22 26.06
C GLY A 202 29.37 21.59 24.59
N THR A 203 29.03 20.71 23.66
CA THR A 203 29.03 20.93 22.20
C THR A 203 27.99 21.95 21.70
N GLU A 204 26.81 22.07 22.32
CA GLU A 204 25.81 23.11 21.97
C GLU A 204 26.29 24.49 22.45
N ALA A 205 26.96 24.57 23.60
CA ALA A 205 27.56 25.80 24.12
C ALA A 205 28.77 26.27 23.28
N GLU A 206 29.58 25.33 22.76
CA GLU A 206 30.70 25.65 21.88
C GLU A 206 30.23 26.16 20.51
N ARG A 207 29.19 25.54 19.95
CA ARG A 207 28.59 25.97 18.68
C ARG A 207 28.07 27.41 18.73
N ALA A 208 27.47 27.82 19.84
CA ALA A 208 26.99 29.18 20.05
C ALA A 208 28.13 30.23 20.16
N ARG A 209 29.36 29.82 20.51
CA ARG A 209 30.53 30.71 20.52
C ARG A 209 31.18 30.86 19.15
N MET A 210 31.01 29.87 18.27
CA MET A 210 31.54 29.91 16.90
C MET A 210 30.66 30.74 15.96
N ASP A 211 29.37 30.91 16.29
CA ASP A 211 28.41 31.68 15.49
C ASP A 211 28.37 33.19 15.83
N ASN A 212 29.29 33.71 16.65
CA ASN A 212 29.38 35.14 17.02
C ASN A 212 30.76 35.77 16.79
#